data_AF-A0A7V9PH46-F1
#
_entry.id   AF-A0A7V9PH46-F1
#
_cell.length_a   1.000
_cell.length_b   1.000
_cell.length_c   1.000
_cell.angle_alpha   90.00
_cell.angle_beta   90.00
_cell.angle_gamma   90.00
#
_symmetry.space_group_name_H-M   'P 1'
#
loop_
_entity.id
_entity.type
_entity.pdbx_description
1 polymer ?
#
loop_
_entity_poly.entity_id
_entity_poly.type
_entity_poly.pdbx_seq_one_letter_code
_entity_poly.pdbx_strand_id
1 'polypeptide(L)'
;MSAWVRETAPVGYRLERFRWQLRDERGAAGGRGTVRFAAPDSVRLDVAGPFGAGRAAAVVVGDSAVWTDPPDAIARLVPSYPLMWALFGTARMPGPRDSLRGEQTATSVAWQYVSGTDTVEYVRTSGAQPHLLTEVRQGPKVLGRVDATLGPDGRPVTARLTVPSVPARLDLTFTTSATPPAFTPDTWLPGQR
;
A
#
# COMPACT_ATOMS: atom_id res chain seq x y z
N MET A 1 23.12 1.78 -2.45
CA MET A 1 21.65 1.89 -2.35
C MET A 1 21.06 1.14 -3.54
N SER A 2 20.22 0.13 -3.30
CA SER A 2 19.87 -0.87 -4.33
C SER A 2 18.78 -0.36 -5.29
N ALA A 3 19.00 -0.47 -6.61
CA ALA A 3 18.11 0.07 -7.65
C ALA A 3 16.69 -0.51 -7.59
N TRP A 4 16.56 -1.78 -7.23
CA TRP A 4 15.31 -2.55 -7.27
C TRP A 4 14.17 -1.98 -6.41
N VAL A 5 14.48 -1.38 -5.26
CA VAL A 5 13.45 -0.78 -4.40
C VAL A 5 12.92 0.51 -5.01
N ARG A 6 13.82 1.33 -5.59
CA ARG A 6 13.46 2.58 -6.26
C ARG A 6 12.55 2.36 -7.46
N GLU A 7 12.68 1.22 -8.14
CA GLU A 7 11.84 0.87 -9.29
C GLU A 7 10.36 0.65 -8.93
N THR A 8 10.02 0.57 -7.63
CA THR A 8 8.62 0.48 -7.17
C THR A 8 8.05 1.81 -6.67
N ALA A 9 8.93 2.82 -6.48
CA ALA A 9 8.51 4.11 -5.97
C ALA A 9 7.75 4.89 -7.06
N PRO A 10 6.67 5.61 -6.72
CA PRO A 10 6.02 6.51 -7.66
C PRO A 10 7.00 7.54 -8.19
N VAL A 11 7.26 7.53 -9.50
CA VAL A 11 8.06 8.53 -10.21
C VAL A 11 7.19 9.72 -10.62
N GLY A 12 6.68 10.45 -9.63
CA GLY A 12 5.83 11.63 -9.81
C GLY A 12 4.41 11.46 -9.26
N TYR A 13 3.48 12.24 -9.79
CA TYR A 13 2.09 12.23 -9.32
C TYR A 13 1.30 11.09 -9.95
N ARG A 14 0.56 10.36 -9.11
CA ARG A 14 -0.28 9.24 -9.55
C ARG A 14 -1.66 9.34 -8.90
N LEU A 15 -2.71 9.09 -9.66
CA LEU A 15 -4.07 8.93 -9.13
C LEU A 15 -4.57 7.54 -9.48
N GLU A 16 -5.04 6.81 -8.48
CA GLU A 16 -5.69 5.52 -8.66
C GLU A 16 -7.08 5.54 -8.03
N ARG A 17 -8.08 5.06 -8.75
CA ARG A 17 -9.43 4.77 -8.22
C ARG A 17 -9.59 3.28 -8.12
N PHE A 18 -10.21 2.83 -7.04
CA PHE A 18 -10.39 1.40 -6.78
C PHE A 18 -11.72 1.12 -6.07
N ARG A 19 -12.16 -0.13 -6.19
CA ARG A 19 -13.18 -0.74 -5.33
C ARG A 19 -12.48 -1.52 -4.24
N TRP A 20 -13.05 -1.54 -3.05
CA TRP A 20 -12.52 -2.33 -1.94
C TRP A 20 -13.59 -3.26 -1.36
N GLN A 21 -13.17 -4.41 -0.85
CA GLN A 21 -14.00 -5.34 -0.11
C GLN A 21 -13.24 -5.83 1.12
N LEU A 22 -13.77 -5.57 2.30
CA LEU A 22 -13.26 -6.07 3.58
C LEU A 22 -14.14 -7.24 4.03
N ARG A 23 -13.52 -8.33 4.48
CA ARG A 23 -14.20 -9.45 5.13
C ARG A 23 -13.47 -9.77 6.42
N ASP A 24 -14.22 -9.90 7.51
CA ASP A 24 -13.73 -10.31 8.83
C ASP A 24 -14.80 -11.16 9.55
N GLU A 25 -14.58 -11.48 10.82
CA GLU A 25 -15.52 -12.25 11.65
C GLU A 25 -16.88 -11.55 11.86
N ARG A 26 -16.93 -10.23 11.70
CA ARG A 26 -18.15 -9.42 11.90
C ARG A 26 -18.98 -9.32 10.63
N GLY A 27 -18.39 -9.65 9.47
CA GLY A 27 -19.10 -9.75 8.20
C GLY A 27 -18.28 -9.22 7.02
N ALA A 28 -18.99 -8.76 5.99
CA ALA A 28 -18.40 -8.20 4.79
C ALA A 28 -18.85 -6.75 4.57
N ALA A 29 -17.90 -5.87 4.28
CA ALA A 29 -18.12 -4.50 3.86
C ALA A 29 -17.43 -4.25 2.52
N GLY A 30 -17.85 -3.22 1.80
CA GLY A 30 -17.20 -2.84 0.55
C GLY A 30 -17.47 -1.40 0.19
N GLY A 31 -16.77 -0.89 -0.80
CA GLY A 31 -16.90 0.49 -1.18
C GLY A 31 -15.98 0.92 -2.31
N ARG A 32 -15.71 2.22 -2.36
CA ARG A 32 -14.83 2.84 -3.34
C ARG A 32 -13.77 3.67 -2.64
N GLY A 33 -12.63 3.80 -3.28
CA GLY A 33 -11.56 4.65 -2.81
C GLY A 33 -10.84 5.35 -3.96
N THR A 34 -10.18 6.43 -3.60
CA THR A 34 -9.20 7.12 -4.44
C THR A 34 -7.92 7.23 -3.64
N VAL A 35 -6.79 6.92 -4.26
CA VAL A 35 -5.48 7.19 -3.71
C VAL A 35 -4.72 8.11 -4.65
N ARG A 36 -4.04 9.10 -4.08
CA ARG A 36 -3.18 10.05 -4.77
C ARG A 36 -1.78 9.93 -4.21
N PHE A 37 -0.80 9.81 -5.09
CA PHE A 37 0.61 9.75 -4.74
C PHE A 37 1.28 11.04 -5.20
N ALA A 38 2.13 11.59 -4.36
CA ALA A 38 3.14 12.56 -4.73
C ALA A 38 4.51 12.01 -4.32
N ALA A 39 5.43 11.97 -5.28
CA ALA A 39 6.79 11.59 -5.01
C ALA A 39 7.42 12.55 -3.96
N PRO A 40 8.35 12.05 -3.13
CA PRO A 40 8.85 10.68 -3.10
C PRO A 40 7.98 9.69 -2.31
N ASP A 41 7.17 10.16 -1.36
CA ASP A 41 6.57 9.30 -0.34
C ASP A 41 5.28 9.84 0.28
N SER A 42 4.58 10.75 -0.39
CA SER A 42 3.31 11.29 0.10
C SER A 42 2.12 10.57 -0.54
N VAL A 43 1.15 10.18 0.28
CA VAL A 43 -0.10 9.55 -0.13
C VAL A 43 -1.28 10.22 0.51
N ARG A 44 -2.31 10.50 -0.29
CA ARG A 44 -3.65 10.79 0.20
C ARG A 44 -4.58 9.66 -0.17
N LEU A 45 -5.28 9.14 0.83
CA LEU A 45 -6.29 8.11 0.69
C LEU A 45 -7.64 8.72 1.05
N ASP A 46 -8.63 8.58 0.16
CA ASP A 46 -10.03 8.88 0.46
C ASP A 46 -10.84 7.61 0.16
N VAL A 47 -11.56 7.08 1.16
CA VAL A 47 -12.40 5.88 1.03
C VAL A 47 -13.81 6.14 1.53
N ALA A 48 -14.78 5.47 0.92
CA ALA A 48 -16.16 5.48 1.36
C ALA A 48 -16.78 4.09 1.17
N GLY A 49 -17.62 3.69 2.11
CA GLY A 49 -18.49 2.53 1.99
C GLY A 49 -19.66 2.75 1.02
N PRO A 50 -20.61 1.81 0.95
CA PRO A 50 -21.73 1.90 0.03
C PRO A 50 -22.57 3.14 0.34
N PHE A 51 -23.11 3.80 -0.69
CA PHE A 51 -23.92 5.01 -0.57
C PHE A 51 -23.23 6.17 0.17
N GLY A 52 -21.89 6.16 0.27
CA GLY A 52 -21.13 7.22 0.95
C GLY A 52 -21.11 7.11 2.47
N ALA A 53 -21.60 6.01 3.05
CA ALA A 53 -21.48 5.71 4.48
C ALA A 53 -20.03 5.38 4.87
N GLY A 54 -19.65 5.63 6.13
CA GLY A 54 -18.33 5.24 6.65
C GLY A 54 -17.17 5.83 5.86
N ARG A 55 -17.19 7.16 5.64
CA ARG A 55 -16.09 7.86 4.95
C ARG A 55 -14.86 7.87 5.84
N ALA A 56 -13.71 7.65 5.23
CA ALA A 56 -12.43 7.89 5.86
C ALA A 56 -11.47 8.55 4.88
N ALA A 57 -10.64 9.45 5.39
CA ALA A 57 -9.60 10.10 4.64
C ALA A 57 -8.30 10.13 5.46
N ALA A 58 -7.17 10.11 4.76
CA ALA A 58 -5.87 10.14 5.40
C ALA A 58 -4.83 10.76 4.48
N VAL A 59 -3.86 11.44 5.07
CA VAL A 59 -2.61 11.81 4.43
C VAL A 59 -1.48 11.13 5.19
N VAL A 60 -0.65 10.39 4.45
CA VAL A 60 0.50 9.63 4.95
C VAL A 60 1.74 10.13 4.25
N VAL A 61 2.80 10.40 5.01
CA VAL A 61 4.12 10.73 4.50
C VAL A 61 5.08 9.67 5.01
N GLY A 62 5.67 8.93 4.08
CA GLY A 62 6.51 7.78 4.38
C GLY A 62 5.77 6.72 5.19
N ASP A 63 6.18 6.56 6.45
CA ASP A 63 5.68 5.54 7.37
C ASP A 63 4.92 6.17 8.55
N SER A 64 4.28 7.33 8.32
CA SER A 64 3.52 8.06 9.34
C SER A 64 2.32 8.80 8.74
N ALA A 65 1.16 8.66 9.38
CA ALA A 65 0.00 9.47 9.08
C ALA A 65 0.18 10.87 9.65
N VAL A 66 0.17 11.88 8.78
CA VAL A 66 0.19 13.29 9.18
C VAL A 66 -1.21 13.82 9.46
N TRP A 67 -2.23 13.18 8.88
CA TRP A 67 -3.62 13.49 9.13
C TRP A 67 -4.52 12.29 8.82
N THR A 68 -5.58 12.13 9.60
CA THR A 68 -6.62 11.11 9.42
C THR A 68 -7.98 11.66 9.88
N ASP A 69 -9.04 11.29 9.17
CA ASP A 69 -10.44 11.51 9.56
C ASP A 69 -11.24 10.23 9.24
N PRO A 70 -11.72 9.45 10.22
CA PRO A 70 -11.49 9.61 11.66
C PRO A 70 -10.02 9.36 12.06
N PRO A 71 -9.59 9.72 13.29
CA PRO A 71 -8.19 9.61 13.74
C PRO A 71 -7.54 8.22 13.56
N ASP A 72 -8.33 7.15 13.61
CA ASP A 72 -7.87 5.77 13.48
C ASP A 72 -8.16 5.12 12.11
N ALA A 73 -8.51 5.93 11.10
CA ALA A 73 -8.87 5.48 9.76
C ALA A 73 -7.88 4.47 9.15
N ILE A 74 -6.58 4.76 9.20
CA ILE A 74 -5.53 3.88 8.62
C ILE A 74 -5.35 2.62 9.46
N ALA A 75 -5.28 2.76 10.78
CA ALA A 75 -5.07 1.63 11.69
C ALA A 75 -6.20 0.59 11.61
N ARG A 76 -7.43 1.03 11.27
CA ARG A 76 -8.56 0.13 11.01
C ARG A 76 -8.46 -0.63 9.68
N LEU A 77 -7.71 -0.11 8.71
CA LEU A 77 -7.65 -0.66 7.36
C LEU A 77 -6.45 -1.61 7.18
N VAL A 78 -5.30 -1.24 7.73
CA VAL A 78 -4.02 -1.95 7.51
C VAL A 78 -3.21 -1.99 8.80
N PRO A 79 -2.54 -3.11 9.11
CA PRO A 79 -1.80 -3.24 10.37
C PRO A 79 -0.41 -2.58 10.35
N SER A 80 0.09 -2.19 9.17
CA SER A 80 1.36 -1.46 9.04
C SER A 80 1.42 -0.65 7.74
N TYR A 81 2.23 0.41 7.73
CA TYR A 81 2.45 1.22 6.52
C TYR A 81 3.11 0.45 5.38
N PRO A 82 4.13 -0.41 5.58
CA PRO A 82 4.67 -1.21 4.48
C PRO A 82 3.62 -2.07 3.76
N LEU A 83 2.63 -2.62 4.48
CA LEU A 83 1.49 -3.33 3.89
C LEU A 83 0.54 -2.37 3.17
N MET A 84 0.30 -1.18 3.72
CA MET A 84 -0.49 -0.13 3.06
C MET A 84 0.09 0.24 1.69
N TRP A 85 1.38 0.49 1.62
CA TRP A 85 2.06 0.87 0.38
C TRP A 85 2.10 -0.31 -0.61
N ALA A 86 2.29 -1.53 -0.11
CA ALA A 86 2.28 -2.74 -0.93
C ALA A 86 0.93 -2.96 -1.62
N LEU A 87 -0.19 -2.64 -0.96
CA LEU A 87 -1.53 -2.68 -1.58
C LEU A 87 -1.62 -1.83 -2.86
N PHE A 88 -0.77 -0.81 -2.98
CA PHE A 88 -0.69 0.08 -4.13
C PHE A 88 0.51 -0.19 -5.05
N GLY A 89 1.10 -1.38 -4.95
CA GLY A 89 2.23 -1.81 -5.78
C GLY A 89 3.55 -1.11 -5.45
N THR A 90 3.68 -0.50 -4.26
CA THR A 90 4.88 0.25 -3.86
C THR A 90 5.54 -0.41 -2.66
N ALA A 91 6.84 -0.67 -2.76
CA ALA A 91 7.62 -1.11 -1.63
C ALA A 91 8.23 0.06 -0.87
N ARG A 92 8.25 -0.05 0.45
CA ARG A 92 8.87 0.97 1.30
C ARG A 92 10.38 0.77 1.36
N MET A 93 11.08 1.90 1.33
CA MET A 93 12.52 1.92 1.56
C MET A 93 12.80 1.64 3.04
N PRO A 94 13.82 0.84 3.37
CA PRO A 94 14.33 0.78 4.73
C PRO A 94 14.76 2.16 5.24
N GLY A 95 14.65 2.37 6.55
CA GLY A 95 15.24 3.51 7.22
C GLY A 95 16.78 3.46 7.17
N PRO A 96 17.47 4.58 7.46
CA PRO A 96 18.94 4.67 7.35
C PRO A 96 19.73 3.69 8.23
N ARG A 97 19.10 3.12 9.27
CA ARG A 97 19.72 2.20 10.23
C ARG A 97 19.30 0.75 10.03
N ASP A 98 18.39 0.49 9.10
CA ASP A 98 17.89 -0.86 8.87
C ASP A 98 18.89 -1.64 8.01
N SER A 99 19.01 -2.94 8.30
CA SER A 99 19.81 -3.82 7.45
C SER A 99 18.97 -4.25 6.24
N LEU A 100 19.57 -4.20 5.05
CA LEU A 100 18.91 -4.57 3.79
C LEU A 100 19.69 -5.70 3.12
N ARG A 101 18.99 -6.75 2.72
CA ARG A 101 19.51 -7.82 1.87
C ARG A 101 18.56 -8.07 0.72
N GLY A 102 19.09 -8.59 -0.39
CA GLY A 102 18.28 -8.92 -1.54
C GLY A 102 18.97 -9.89 -2.47
N GLU A 103 18.16 -10.52 -3.29
CA GLU A 103 18.54 -11.51 -4.28
C GLU A 103 17.76 -11.23 -5.56
N GLN A 104 18.43 -11.40 -6.70
CA GLN A 104 17.82 -11.25 -8.01
C GLN A 104 18.05 -12.52 -8.82
N THR A 105 16.97 -13.00 -9.43
CA THR A 105 16.98 -14.08 -10.40
C THR A 105 16.57 -13.54 -11.78
N ALA A 106 16.46 -14.42 -12.77
CA ALA A 106 15.97 -14.04 -14.10
C ALA A 106 14.50 -13.56 -14.08
N THR A 107 13.69 -14.04 -13.14
CA THR A 107 12.23 -13.81 -13.12
C THR A 107 11.73 -13.12 -11.86
N SER A 108 12.60 -12.83 -10.91
CA SER A 108 12.22 -12.20 -9.64
C SER A 108 13.32 -11.37 -9.02
N VAL A 109 12.91 -10.40 -8.22
CA VAL A 109 13.76 -9.72 -7.26
C VAL A 109 13.12 -9.86 -5.89
N ALA A 110 13.84 -10.43 -4.94
CA ALA A 110 13.43 -10.53 -3.54
C ALA A 110 14.32 -9.64 -2.69
N TRP A 111 13.74 -8.94 -1.72
CA TRP A 111 14.52 -8.19 -0.75
C TRP A 111 13.83 -8.16 0.60
N GLN A 112 14.65 -7.98 1.62
CA GLN A 112 14.21 -7.90 2.99
C GLN A 112 14.97 -6.79 3.70
N TYR A 113 14.25 -6.03 4.52
CA TYR A 113 14.90 -5.25 5.56
C TYR A 113 14.45 -5.63 6.96
N VAL A 114 15.36 -5.39 7.91
CA VAL A 114 15.13 -5.62 9.34
C VAL A 114 15.29 -4.29 10.08
N SER A 115 14.26 -3.92 10.84
CA SER A 115 14.24 -2.74 11.71
C SER A 115 14.00 -3.19 13.15
N GLY A 116 15.05 -3.20 13.97
CA GLY A 116 14.99 -3.81 15.30
C GLY A 116 14.67 -5.31 15.22
N THR A 117 13.53 -5.71 15.75
CA THR A 117 13.02 -7.10 15.70
C THR A 117 12.08 -7.37 14.53
N ASP A 118 11.70 -6.32 13.80
CA ASP A 118 10.65 -6.39 12.79
C ASP A 118 11.27 -6.62 11.42
N THR A 119 10.58 -7.40 10.59
CA THR A 119 11.05 -7.73 9.26
C THR A 119 10.01 -7.41 8.21
N VAL A 120 10.47 -6.89 7.09
CA VAL A 120 9.64 -6.66 5.91
C VAL A 120 10.30 -7.32 4.72
N GLU A 121 9.59 -8.26 4.11
CA GLU A 121 10.02 -9.01 2.94
C GLU A 121 9.17 -8.61 1.74
N TYR A 122 9.82 -8.43 0.60
CA TYR A 122 9.20 -8.16 -0.67
C TYR A 122 9.70 -9.14 -1.72
N VAL A 123 8.81 -9.56 -2.61
CA VAL A 123 9.18 -10.28 -3.83
C VAL A 123 8.45 -9.63 -5.00
N ARG A 124 9.20 -9.13 -5.97
CA ARG A 124 8.67 -8.67 -7.25
C ARG A 124 8.93 -9.73 -8.30
N THR A 125 7.88 -10.20 -8.98
CA THR A 125 8.00 -11.15 -10.09
C THR A 125 7.83 -10.44 -11.43
N SER A 126 8.46 -10.99 -12.47
CA SER A 126 8.26 -10.61 -13.86
C SER A 126 7.54 -11.74 -14.62
N GLY A 127 7.00 -11.42 -15.81
CA GLY A 127 6.29 -12.39 -16.65
C GLY A 127 4.94 -11.86 -17.15
N ALA A 128 4.07 -12.77 -17.59
CA ALA A 128 2.75 -12.44 -18.14
C ALA A 128 1.83 -11.74 -17.13
N GLN A 129 1.98 -12.06 -15.85
CA GLN A 129 1.25 -11.45 -14.76
C GLN A 129 2.25 -11.15 -13.63
N PRO A 130 2.89 -9.96 -13.62
CA PRO A 130 3.85 -9.60 -12.58
C PRO A 130 3.13 -9.37 -11.25
N HIS A 131 3.80 -9.70 -10.14
CA HIS A 131 3.28 -9.48 -8.79
C HIS A 131 4.29 -8.70 -7.92
N LEU A 132 3.77 -7.96 -6.95
CA LEU A 132 4.49 -7.54 -5.76
C LEU A 132 3.90 -8.26 -4.55
N LEU A 133 4.66 -9.18 -3.99
CA LEU A 133 4.34 -9.87 -2.75
C LEU A 133 5.03 -9.17 -1.59
N THR A 134 4.37 -9.10 -0.43
CA THR A 134 4.92 -8.50 0.77
C THR A 134 4.51 -9.27 2.01
N GLU A 135 5.44 -9.55 2.91
CA GLU A 135 5.16 -10.05 4.26
C GLU A 135 5.77 -9.07 5.28
N VAL A 136 5.00 -8.72 6.31
CA VAL A 136 5.50 -7.94 7.45
C VAL A 136 5.38 -8.77 8.71
N ARG A 137 6.44 -8.80 9.51
CA ARG A 137 6.49 -9.49 10.80
C ARG A 137 6.91 -8.53 11.90
N GLN A 138 6.30 -8.70 13.06
CA GLN A 138 6.72 -8.09 14.32
C GLN A 138 7.31 -9.18 15.20
N GLY A 139 8.64 -9.23 15.29
CA GLY A 139 9.36 -10.39 15.82
C GLY A 139 8.92 -11.69 15.11
N PRO A 140 8.51 -12.74 15.84
CA PRO A 140 8.08 -14.00 15.22
C PRO A 140 6.69 -13.93 14.57
N LYS A 141 5.87 -12.93 14.90
CA LYS A 141 4.46 -12.83 14.52
C LYS A 141 4.31 -12.21 13.13
N VAL A 142 3.61 -12.89 12.22
CA VAL A 142 3.22 -12.31 10.93
C VAL A 142 2.08 -11.31 11.15
N LEU A 143 2.31 -10.03 10.84
CA LEU A 143 1.29 -8.99 10.92
C LEU A 143 0.35 -9.02 9.72
N GLY A 144 0.87 -9.30 8.54
CA GLY A 144 0.06 -9.33 7.33
C GLY A 144 0.85 -9.70 6.09
N ARG A 145 0.11 -10.05 5.05
CA ARG A 145 0.63 -10.37 3.72
C ARG A 145 -0.14 -9.61 2.66
N VAL A 146 0.58 -9.01 1.73
CA VAL A 146 0.00 -8.43 0.52
C VAL A 146 0.42 -9.23 -0.70
N ASP A 147 -0.55 -9.49 -1.57
CA ASP A 147 -0.33 -9.93 -2.95
C ASP A 147 -0.95 -8.90 -3.88
N ALA A 148 -0.13 -8.13 -4.58
CA ALA A 148 -0.55 -7.15 -5.58
C ALA A 148 -0.18 -7.63 -6.98
N THR A 149 -1.18 -7.86 -7.82
CA THR A 149 -1.00 -8.09 -9.26
C THR A 149 -0.74 -6.76 -9.94
N LEU A 150 0.32 -6.69 -10.73
CA LEU A 150 0.73 -5.49 -11.46
C LEU A 150 0.35 -5.61 -12.94
N GLY A 151 0.00 -4.48 -13.54
CA GLY A 151 -0.15 -4.31 -14.98
C GLY A 151 1.21 -4.16 -15.66
N PRO A 152 1.23 -4.11 -17.00
CA PRO A 152 2.46 -3.97 -17.78
C PRO A 152 3.20 -2.65 -17.51
N ASP A 153 2.51 -1.63 -17.02
CA ASP A 153 3.06 -0.34 -16.61
C ASP A 153 3.53 -0.30 -15.14
N GLY A 154 3.51 -1.44 -14.46
CA GLY A 154 3.90 -1.57 -13.05
C GLY A 154 2.86 -1.08 -12.05
N ARG A 155 1.65 -0.69 -12.50
CA ARG A 155 0.57 -0.26 -11.60
C ARG A 155 -0.22 -1.45 -11.06
N PRO A 156 -0.77 -1.37 -9.84
CA PRO A 156 -1.60 -2.45 -9.33
C PRO A 156 -2.92 -2.56 -10.11
N VAL A 157 -3.30 -3.77 -10.49
CA VAL A 157 -4.59 -4.13 -11.10
C VAL A 157 -5.54 -4.68 -10.03
N THR A 158 -5.01 -5.54 -9.17
CA THR A 158 -5.67 -6.04 -7.96
C THR A 158 -4.67 -6.14 -6.83
N ALA A 159 -5.14 -5.99 -5.59
CA ALA A 159 -4.31 -6.29 -4.43
C ALA A 159 -5.13 -6.96 -3.33
N ARG A 160 -4.51 -7.86 -2.56
CA ARG A 160 -5.13 -8.51 -1.41
C ARG A 160 -4.22 -8.40 -0.21
N LEU A 161 -4.74 -7.82 0.87
CA LEU A 161 -4.17 -7.94 2.21
C LEU A 161 -4.86 -9.08 2.95
N THR A 162 -4.08 -9.98 3.52
CA THR A 162 -4.54 -10.98 4.50
C THR A 162 -3.83 -10.73 5.83
N VAL A 163 -4.58 -10.68 6.91
CA VAL A 163 -4.03 -10.62 8.28
C VAL A 163 -4.13 -12.02 8.86
N PRO A 164 -3.03 -12.70 9.23
CA PRO A 164 -3.14 -14.07 9.75
C PRO A 164 -3.63 -14.16 11.19
N SER A 165 -3.36 -13.14 12.02
CA SER A 165 -3.69 -13.18 13.46
C SER A 165 -5.16 -12.93 13.79
N VAL A 166 -5.92 -12.38 12.83
CA VAL A 166 -7.37 -12.23 12.86
C VAL A 166 -7.85 -12.57 11.46
N PRO A 167 -8.89 -13.38 11.22
CA PRO A 167 -9.26 -13.83 9.88
C PRO A 167 -9.91 -12.71 9.07
N ALA A 168 -9.12 -11.67 8.77
CA ALA A 168 -9.49 -10.46 8.09
C ALA A 168 -8.75 -10.38 6.75
N ARG A 169 -9.51 -9.98 5.72
CA ARG A 169 -9.04 -9.87 4.34
C ARG A 169 -9.60 -8.62 3.69
N LEU A 170 -8.72 -7.86 3.05
CA LEU A 170 -9.07 -6.68 2.25
C LEU A 170 -8.64 -6.92 0.81
N ASP A 171 -9.60 -6.92 -0.11
CA ASP A 171 -9.36 -6.96 -1.55
C ASP A 171 -9.56 -5.58 -2.16
N LEU A 172 -8.63 -5.17 -3.03
CA LEU A 172 -8.72 -3.97 -3.87
C LEU A 172 -8.77 -4.38 -5.34
N THR A 173 -9.63 -3.70 -6.10
CA THR A 173 -9.68 -3.80 -7.56
C THR A 173 -9.57 -2.40 -8.15
N PHE A 174 -8.49 -2.14 -8.88
CA PHE A 174 -8.20 -0.84 -9.46
C PHE A 174 -8.99 -0.66 -10.75
N THR A 175 -9.71 0.47 -10.85
CA THR A 175 -10.65 0.73 -11.95
C THR A 175 -10.20 1.86 -12.86
N THR A 176 -9.34 2.76 -12.37
CA THR A 176 -8.85 3.89 -13.14
C THR A 176 -7.49 4.32 -12.63
N SER A 177 -6.57 4.56 -13.55
CA SER A 177 -5.22 5.02 -13.29
C SER A 177 -4.94 6.28 -14.11
N ALA A 178 -4.32 7.29 -13.49
CA ALA A 178 -3.92 8.51 -14.17
C ALA A 178 -2.56 9.03 -13.65
N THR A 179 -1.89 9.82 -14.47
CA THR A 179 -0.65 10.55 -14.13
C THR A 179 -0.89 12.05 -14.35
N PRO A 180 -1.56 12.74 -13.40
CA PRO A 180 -1.71 14.19 -13.53
C PRO A 180 -0.33 14.87 -13.42
N PRO A 181 -0.15 16.06 -14.04
CA PRO A 181 1.11 16.80 -13.93
C PRO A 181 1.36 17.33 -12.52
N ALA A 182 0.30 17.64 -11.77
CA ALA A 182 0.35 18.08 -10.37
C ALA A 182 -1.02 17.87 -9.69
N PHE A 183 -1.03 17.87 -8.36
CA PHE A 183 -2.24 18.09 -7.56
C PHE A 183 -2.21 19.50 -6.97
N THR A 184 -3.38 20.10 -6.76
CA THR A 184 -3.48 21.36 -6.03
C THR A 184 -2.99 21.17 -4.60
N PRO A 185 -2.34 22.17 -3.97
CA PRO A 185 -1.88 22.07 -2.58
C PRO A 185 -2.99 21.67 -1.60
N ASP A 186 -4.22 22.15 -1.84
CA ASP A 186 -5.41 21.83 -1.04
C ASP A 186 -5.74 20.34 -1.00
N THR A 187 -5.28 19.58 -2.00
CA THR A 187 -5.39 18.12 -2.00
C THR A 187 -4.74 17.51 -0.76
N TRP A 188 -3.71 18.13 -0.19
CA TRP A 188 -2.95 17.57 0.94
C TRP A 188 -3.39 18.11 2.29
N LEU A 189 -4.28 19.09 2.30
CA LEU A 189 -4.76 19.71 3.53
C LEU A 189 -5.84 18.85 4.20
N PRO A 190 -5.90 18.86 5.55
CA PRO A 190 -7.04 18.37 6.31
C PRO A 190 -8.35 19.04 5.85
N GLY A 191 -9.34 18.26 5.43
CA GLY A 191 -10.73 18.70 5.37
C GLY A 191 -11.12 19.80 4.36
N GLN A 192 -11.02 19.54 3.05
CA GLN A 192 -12.04 20.08 2.14
C GLN A 192 -13.08 18.99 1.86
N ARG A 193 -14.25 19.13 2.48
CA ARG A 193 -15.47 18.38 2.12
C ARG A 193 -16.31 19.23 1.20
#